data_AF-A0A4U0UEQ4-F1
#
_entry.id   AF-A0A4U0UEQ4-F1
#
_cell.length_a   1.000
_cell.length_b   1.000
_cell.length_c   1.000
_cell.angle_alpha   90.00
_cell.angle_beta   90.00
_cell.angle_gamma   90.00
#
_symmetry.space_group_name_H-M   'P 1'
#
loop_
_entity.id
_entity.type
_entity.pdbx_description
1 polymer ?
#
loop_
_entity_poly.entity_id
_entity_poly.type
_entity_poly.pdbx_seq_one_letter_code
_entity_poly.pdbx_strand_id
1 'polypeptide(L)'
;MANVIYTTTQPPLNTYLTGASHNNTNGTDQDVLERAKICEICEGWGLHRDAVGWTNYRSMFHNDAYIAISWHQGGIDDFIEASKKGFAMQDEGFMYILHRTIGQTVDVQGVRALSKTKVTITCRYDLEGGRRKAVSRRIKELIPGYSFRSRSEG
;
A
#
# COMPACT_ATOMS: atom_id res chain seq x y z
N MET A 1 17.77 -33.51 2.52
CA MET A 1 16.99 -32.38 3.07
C MET A 1 16.39 -31.62 1.90
N ALA A 2 15.09 -31.77 1.63
CA ALA A 2 14.46 -31.10 0.50
C ALA A 2 14.31 -29.60 0.80
N ASN A 3 14.86 -28.76 -0.07
CA ASN A 3 14.77 -27.30 -0.03
C ASN A 3 13.31 -26.86 -0.27
N VAL A 4 12.51 -26.78 0.78
CA VAL A 4 11.18 -26.17 0.71
C VAL A 4 11.33 -24.66 0.89
N ILE A 5 11.81 -23.98 -0.14
CA ILE A 5 11.93 -22.52 -0.13
C ILE A 5 10.68 -22.00 -0.84
N TYR A 6 9.68 -21.59 -0.06
CA TYR A 6 8.43 -20.94 -0.48
C TYR A 6 7.29 -21.85 -1.00
N THR A 7 6.76 -22.73 -0.15
CA THR A 7 5.44 -23.33 -0.42
C THR A 7 4.38 -22.25 -0.52
N THR A 8 3.70 -22.17 -1.67
CA THR A 8 2.54 -21.30 -1.86
C THR A 8 1.29 -22.16 -1.85
N THR A 9 0.56 -22.14 -0.73
CA THR A 9 -0.74 -22.79 -0.60
C THR A 9 -1.85 -21.75 -0.66
N GLN A 10 -3.02 -22.17 -1.13
CA GLN A 10 -4.22 -21.36 -1.04
C GLN A 10 -4.52 -21.06 0.44
N PRO A 11 -4.76 -19.79 0.81
CA PRO A 11 -5.29 -19.44 2.12
C PRO A 11 -6.60 -20.18 2.40
N PRO A 12 -6.90 -20.55 3.66
CA PRO A 12 -8.19 -21.13 4.01
C PRO A 12 -9.36 -20.28 3.49
N LEU A 13 -10.41 -20.91 2.94
CA LEU A 13 -11.51 -20.19 2.28
C LEU A 13 -12.25 -19.22 3.22
N ASN A 14 -12.25 -19.48 4.52
CA ASN A 14 -12.83 -18.60 5.53
C ASN A 14 -12.03 -17.29 5.76
N THR A 15 -10.85 -17.14 5.15
CA THR A 15 -10.09 -15.88 5.17
C THR A 15 -10.54 -14.90 4.09
N TYR A 16 -11.33 -15.37 3.12
CA TYR A 16 -11.93 -14.53 2.09
C TYR A 16 -13.24 -13.94 2.60
N LEU A 17 -13.52 -12.68 2.25
CA LEU A 17 -14.77 -12.02 2.60
C LEU A 17 -15.95 -12.73 1.90
N THR A 18 -16.84 -13.32 2.69
CA THR A 18 -18.04 -14.00 2.17
C THR A 18 -18.94 -13.02 1.42
N GLY A 19 -19.28 -13.35 0.16
CA GLY A 19 -20.13 -12.50 -0.68
C GLY A 19 -19.41 -11.32 -1.34
N ALA A 20 -18.09 -11.23 -1.22
CA ALA A 20 -17.31 -10.26 -1.99
C ALA A 20 -17.14 -10.68 -3.45
N SER A 21 -17.18 -9.70 -4.36
CA SER A 21 -16.76 -9.85 -5.75
C SER A 21 -15.24 -9.73 -5.84
N HIS A 22 -14.55 -10.85 -6.07
CA HIS A 22 -13.09 -10.94 -6.08
C HIS A 22 -12.42 -10.57 -7.41
N ASN A 23 -13.20 -10.44 -8.48
CA ASN A 23 -12.76 -10.00 -9.80
C ASN A 23 -13.95 -9.42 -10.57
N ASN A 24 -13.70 -8.87 -11.76
CA ASN A 24 -14.74 -8.24 -12.59
C ASN A 24 -15.20 -9.09 -13.78
N THR A 25 -14.97 -10.41 -13.78
CA THR A 25 -15.27 -11.26 -14.95
C THR A 25 -16.74 -11.21 -15.36
N ASN A 26 -17.66 -11.06 -14.39
CA ASN A 26 -19.10 -10.94 -14.62
C ASN A 26 -19.65 -9.58 -14.14
N GLY A 27 -18.79 -8.57 -13.99
CA GLY A 27 -19.18 -7.25 -13.49
C GLY A 27 -19.73 -6.34 -14.59
N THR A 28 -20.27 -5.21 -14.15
CA THR A 28 -20.76 -4.12 -15.00
C THR A 28 -19.65 -3.08 -15.28
N ASP A 29 -19.91 -2.15 -16.18
CA ASP A 29 -19.03 -0.99 -16.40
C ASP A 29 -18.89 -0.12 -15.15
N GLN A 30 -19.96 -0.03 -14.33
CA GLN A 30 -19.89 0.66 -13.05
C GLN A 30 -18.89 -0.01 -12.10
N ASP A 31 -18.88 -1.35 -12.07
CA ASP A 31 -17.91 -2.09 -11.25
C ASP A 31 -16.47 -1.84 -11.72
N VAL A 32 -16.25 -1.66 -13.04
CA VAL A 32 -14.94 -1.26 -13.57
C VAL A 32 -14.55 0.12 -13.05
N LEU A 33 -15.45 1.10 -13.09
CA LEU A 33 -15.19 2.47 -12.62
C LEU A 33 -14.89 2.51 -11.12
N GLU A 34 -15.64 1.79 -10.29
CA GLU A 34 -15.39 1.72 -8.84
C GLU A 34 -14.01 1.10 -8.54
N ARG A 35 -13.66 0.04 -9.26
CA ARG A 35 -12.33 -0.59 -9.13
C ARG A 35 -11.22 0.34 -9.58
N ALA A 36 -11.42 1.11 -10.65
CA ALA A 36 -10.45 2.09 -11.14
C ALA A 36 -10.20 3.21 -10.12
N LYS A 37 -11.24 3.74 -9.46
CA LYS A 37 -11.09 4.73 -8.37
C LYS A 37 -10.25 4.19 -7.21
N ILE A 38 -10.49 2.93 -6.82
CA ILE A 38 -9.70 2.27 -5.76
C ILE A 38 -8.25 2.06 -6.21
N CYS A 39 -8.02 1.73 -7.49
CA CYS A 39 -6.68 1.65 -8.07
C CYS A 39 -5.91 2.97 -8.01
N GLU A 40 -6.54 4.06 -8.43
CA GLU A 40 -5.94 5.40 -8.37
C GLU A 40 -5.44 5.75 -6.95
N ILE A 41 -6.28 5.55 -5.94
CA ILE A 41 -5.95 5.88 -4.54
C ILE A 41 -4.80 5.00 -4.02
N CYS A 42 -4.85 3.70 -4.30
CA CYS A 42 -3.79 2.78 -3.86
C CYS A 42 -2.46 3.02 -4.58
N GLU A 43 -2.48 3.41 -5.85
CA GLU A 43 -1.27 3.81 -6.58
C GLU A 43 -0.71 5.14 -6.06
N GLY A 44 -1.59 6.07 -5.71
CA GLY A 44 -1.26 7.36 -5.11
C GLY A 44 -0.48 7.25 -3.80
N TRP A 45 -0.61 6.15 -3.06
CA TRP A 45 0.12 5.91 -1.80
C TRP A 45 1.64 6.05 -1.97
N GLY A 46 2.24 5.32 -2.92
CA GLY A 46 3.68 5.41 -3.13
C GLY A 46 4.07 6.75 -3.76
N LEU A 47 3.30 7.17 -4.77
CA LEU A 47 3.61 8.32 -5.61
C LEU A 47 3.61 9.64 -4.84
N HIS A 48 2.55 9.92 -4.06
CA HIS A 48 2.48 11.18 -3.32
C HIS A 48 3.49 11.23 -2.17
N ARG A 49 3.75 10.11 -1.49
CA ARG A 49 4.78 10.07 -0.43
C ARG A 49 6.16 10.36 -1.00
N ASP A 50 6.53 9.70 -2.09
CA ASP A 50 7.84 9.83 -2.71
C ASP A 50 8.05 11.23 -3.30
N ALA A 51 6.97 11.90 -3.74
CA ALA A 51 6.98 13.27 -4.22
C ALA A 51 6.82 14.33 -3.11
N VAL A 52 6.79 13.94 -1.82
CA VAL A 52 6.62 14.88 -0.68
C VAL A 52 5.28 15.65 -0.77
N GLY A 53 4.29 15.10 -1.48
CA GLY A 53 2.98 15.68 -1.72
C GLY A 53 2.01 15.48 -0.55
N TRP A 54 2.39 15.92 0.66
CA TRP A 54 1.71 15.57 1.91
C TRP A 54 0.21 15.92 1.94
N THR A 55 -0.21 17.03 1.34
CA THR A 55 -1.61 17.43 1.28
C THR A 55 -2.45 16.40 0.51
N ASN A 56 -2.01 16.05 -0.69
CA ASN A 56 -2.68 15.03 -1.52
C ASN A 56 -2.53 13.63 -0.92
N TYR A 57 -1.39 13.36 -0.28
CA TYR A 57 -1.19 12.11 0.44
C TYR A 57 -2.24 11.95 1.53
N ARG A 58 -2.42 12.97 2.39
CA ARG A 58 -3.37 12.92 3.50
C ARG A 58 -4.82 12.86 3.06
N SER A 59 -5.19 13.50 1.93
CA SER A 59 -6.58 13.53 1.46
C SER A 59 -7.12 12.17 1.02
N MET A 60 -6.25 11.19 0.75
CA MET A 60 -6.64 9.82 0.38
C MET A 60 -7.12 8.98 1.56
N PHE A 61 -6.90 9.44 2.80
CA PHE A 61 -7.15 8.64 4.00
C PHE A 61 -8.35 9.15 4.80
N HIS A 62 -9.13 8.21 5.34
CA HIS A 62 -10.08 8.49 6.41
C HIS A 62 -9.35 9.01 7.67
N ASN A 63 -10.08 9.73 8.53
CA ASN A 63 -9.51 10.32 9.75
C ASN A 63 -9.04 9.27 10.76
N ASP A 64 -9.62 8.07 10.72
CA ASP A 64 -9.28 6.92 11.55
C ASP A 64 -8.36 5.91 10.84
N ALA A 65 -7.73 6.31 9.73
CA ALA A 65 -6.84 5.43 8.98
C ALA A 65 -5.63 4.99 9.82
N TYR A 66 -5.35 3.69 9.77
CA TYR A 66 -4.25 3.05 10.47
C TYR A 66 -3.24 2.47 9.48
N ILE A 67 -1.96 2.72 9.72
CA ILE A 67 -0.86 2.18 8.93
C ILE A 67 -0.08 1.18 9.76
N ALA A 68 0.05 -0.03 9.22
CA ALA A 68 0.81 -1.12 9.80
C ALA A 68 1.89 -1.60 8.82
N ILE A 69 3.12 -1.18 9.07
CA ILE A 69 4.30 -1.58 8.30
C ILE A 69 5.45 -1.92 9.25
N SER A 70 6.58 -2.41 8.72
CA SER A 70 7.68 -2.94 9.53
C SER A 70 8.31 -1.95 10.52
N TRP A 71 8.21 -0.64 10.29
CA TRP A 71 8.80 0.42 11.13
C TRP A 71 7.77 1.38 11.74
N HIS A 72 6.48 1.19 11.45
CA HIS A 72 5.41 2.07 11.95
C HIS A 72 4.12 1.29 12.17
N GLN A 73 3.49 1.53 13.30
CA GLN A 73 2.18 1.01 13.68
C GLN A 73 1.44 2.14 14.37
N GLY A 74 0.49 2.77 13.68
CA GLY A 74 -0.13 4.00 14.17
C GLY A 74 -1.08 4.67 13.18
N GLY A 75 -1.57 5.85 13.56
CA GLY A 75 -2.47 6.64 12.72
C GLY A 75 -1.75 7.27 11.53
N ILE A 76 -2.52 7.62 10.49
CA ILE A 76 -1.97 8.24 9.27
C ILE A 76 -1.17 9.53 9.56
N ASP A 77 -1.61 10.36 10.50
CA ASP A 77 -0.94 11.63 10.79
C ASP A 77 0.43 11.39 11.44
N ASP A 78 0.53 10.42 12.36
CA ASP A 78 1.81 10.01 12.96
C ASP A 78 2.76 9.42 11.91
N PHE A 79 2.23 8.65 10.96
CA PHE A 79 3.00 8.11 9.84
C PHE A 79 3.56 9.20 8.93
N ILE A 80 2.76 10.24 8.63
CA ILE A 80 3.20 11.39 7.82
C ILE A 80 4.33 12.13 8.54
N GLU A 81 4.19 12.41 9.84
CA GLU A 81 5.23 13.09 10.61
C GLU A 81 6.51 12.26 10.73
N ALA A 82 6.39 10.95 10.94
CA ALA A 82 7.54 10.04 10.91
C ALA A 82 8.21 10.01 9.54
N SER A 83 7.43 10.02 8.45
CA SER A 83 7.95 10.10 7.09
C SER A 83 8.71 11.42 6.86
N LYS A 84 8.13 12.57 7.22
CA LYS A 84 8.80 13.89 7.10
C LYS A 84 10.14 13.92 7.83
N LYS A 85 10.21 13.39 9.06
CA LYS A 85 11.47 13.26 9.81
C LYS A 85 12.49 12.42 9.07
N GLY A 86 12.08 11.28 8.52
CA GLY A 86 12.95 10.44 7.69
C GLY A 86 13.47 11.14 6.44
N PHE A 87 12.62 11.92 5.75
CA PHE A 87 13.06 12.73 4.61
C PHE A 87 14.05 13.82 5.00
N ALA A 88 13.86 14.49 6.15
CA ALA A 88 14.78 15.51 6.64
C ALA A 88 16.19 14.98 6.99
N MET A 89 16.30 13.70 7.32
CA MET A 89 17.58 13.05 7.65
C MET A 89 18.32 12.48 6.42
N GLN A 90 17.80 12.68 5.20
CA GLN A 90 18.41 12.11 3.99
C GLN A 90 19.82 12.65 3.71
N ASP A 91 20.10 13.90 4.09
CA ASP A 91 21.43 14.50 3.98
C ASP A 91 22.41 13.94 5.03
N GLU A 92 21.90 13.35 6.11
CA GLU A 92 22.66 12.66 7.15
C GLU A 92 22.87 11.16 6.82
N GLY A 93 22.61 10.77 5.58
CA GLY A 93 22.78 9.39 5.10
C GLY A 93 21.58 8.48 5.36
N PHE A 94 20.45 9.02 5.82
CA PHE A 94 19.22 8.25 5.93
C PHE A 94 18.72 7.79 4.55
N MET A 95 17.84 6.80 4.55
CA MET A 95 17.43 6.13 3.32
C MET A 95 16.59 7.01 2.38
N TYR A 96 17.03 7.09 1.13
CA TYR A 96 16.23 7.51 -0.02
C TYR A 96 15.37 6.34 -0.48
N ILE A 97 14.06 6.46 -0.33
CA ILE A 97 13.08 5.40 -0.62
C ILE A 97 12.26 5.79 -1.83
N LEU A 98 12.10 4.87 -2.78
CA LEU A 98 11.17 4.98 -3.91
C LEU A 98 10.35 3.71 -4.08
N HIS A 99 9.05 3.86 -4.30
CA HIS A 99 8.07 2.81 -4.49
C HIS A 99 7.71 2.66 -5.97
N ARG A 100 7.75 1.43 -6.47
CA ARG A 100 7.20 1.05 -7.77
C ARG A 100 6.02 0.13 -7.59
N THR A 101 4.84 0.63 -7.90
CA THR A 101 3.58 -0.12 -7.94
C THR A 101 3.42 -0.77 -9.32
N ILE A 102 3.16 -2.08 -9.37
CA ILE A 102 3.24 -2.88 -10.63
C ILE A 102 2.03 -3.78 -10.89
N GLY A 103 0.95 -3.63 -10.12
CA GLY A 103 -0.29 -4.37 -10.35
C GLY A 103 -1.12 -4.50 -9.10
N GLN A 104 -2.44 -4.55 -9.30
CA GLN A 104 -3.40 -4.48 -8.22
C GLN A 104 -4.60 -5.39 -8.49
N THR A 105 -5.16 -5.93 -7.40
CA THR A 105 -6.47 -6.59 -7.40
C THR A 105 -7.35 -5.93 -6.36
N VAL A 106 -8.64 -5.83 -6.65
CA VAL A 106 -9.63 -5.28 -5.72
C VAL A 106 -10.69 -6.34 -5.46
N ASP A 107 -11.03 -6.57 -4.20
CA ASP A 107 -12.21 -7.33 -3.78
C ASP A 107 -13.27 -6.32 -3.32
N VAL A 108 -14.52 -6.41 -3.78
CA VAL A 108 -15.59 -5.44 -3.43
C VAL A 108 -16.72 -6.15 -2.70
N GLN A 109 -17.20 -5.56 -1.60
CA GLN A 109 -18.33 -6.04 -0.81
C GLN A 109 -19.23 -4.86 -0.41
N GLY A 110 -20.22 -4.56 -1.25
CA GLY A 110 -21.08 -3.38 -1.08
C GLY A 110 -20.25 -2.10 -1.01
N VAL A 111 -20.38 -1.34 0.07
CA VAL A 111 -19.65 -0.08 0.32
C VAL A 111 -18.29 -0.29 1.00
N ARG A 112 -17.63 -1.41 0.74
CA ARG A 112 -16.28 -1.70 1.25
C ARG A 112 -15.48 -2.41 0.18
N ALA A 113 -14.17 -2.22 0.20
CA ALA A 113 -13.28 -2.92 -0.69
C ALA A 113 -11.98 -3.33 0.01
N LEU A 114 -11.30 -4.32 -0.53
CA LEU A 114 -9.95 -4.68 -0.15
C LEU A 114 -9.08 -4.61 -1.39
N SER A 115 -8.02 -3.80 -1.34
CA SER A 115 -7.04 -3.75 -2.41
C SER A 115 -5.76 -4.48 -2.02
N LYS A 116 -5.19 -5.22 -2.97
CA LYS A 116 -3.90 -5.88 -2.83
C LYS A 116 -3.02 -5.40 -3.96
N THR A 117 -1.90 -4.80 -3.61
CA THR A 117 -1.02 -4.11 -4.56
C THR A 117 0.38 -4.69 -4.49
N LYS A 118 0.98 -4.97 -5.64
CA LYS A 118 2.38 -5.37 -5.72
C LYS A 118 3.25 -4.13 -5.73
N VAL A 119 4.16 -4.05 -4.76
CA VAL A 119 5.09 -2.94 -4.62
C VAL A 119 6.54 -3.44 -4.57
N THR A 120 7.42 -2.76 -5.28
CA THR A 120 8.87 -2.89 -5.14
C THR A 120 9.42 -1.62 -4.52
N ILE A 121 10.12 -1.74 -3.40
CA ILE A 121 10.70 -0.61 -2.68
C ILE A 121 12.20 -0.60 -2.91
N THR A 122 12.69 0.49 -3.49
CA THR A 122 14.12 0.74 -3.71
C THR A 122 14.61 1.68 -2.61
N CYS A 123 15.50 1.20 -1.75
CA CYS A 123 16.15 2.01 -0.72
C CYS A 123 17.60 2.25 -1.12
N ARG A 124 18.06 3.50 -1.07
CA ARG A 124 19.48 3.89 -1.15
C ARG A 124 19.90 4.55 0.16
N TYR A 125 20.95 4.07 0.79
CA TYR A 125 21.51 4.63 2.02
C TYR A 125 23.01 4.32 2.09
N ASP A 126 23.72 5.07 2.91
CA ASP A 126 25.13 4.83 3.19
C ASP A 126 25.28 3.73 4.23
N LEU A 127 26.18 2.78 3.96
CA LEU A 127 26.65 1.85 4.97
C LEU A 127 27.79 2.49 5.76
N GLU A 128 28.01 1.98 6.97
CA GLU A 128 29.20 2.30 7.76
C GLU A 128 30.47 2.10 6.90
N GLY A 129 31.25 3.18 6.75
CA GLY A 129 32.42 3.22 5.83
C GLY A 129 32.18 3.84 4.45
N GLY A 130 31.04 4.50 4.20
CA GLY A 130 30.81 5.37 3.03
C GLY A 130 30.42 4.66 1.73
N ARG A 131 30.11 3.35 1.78
CA ARG A 131 29.59 2.62 0.61
C ARG A 131 28.08 2.78 0.51
N ARG A 132 27.61 3.42 -0.57
CA ARG A 132 26.18 3.45 -0.94
C ARG A 132 25.68 2.04 -1.28
N LYS A 133 24.64 1.56 -0.59
CA LYS A 133 23.96 0.31 -0.94
C LYS A 133 22.58 0.60 -1.53
N ALA A 134 22.28 0.01 -2.68
CA ALA A 134 20.92 -0.12 -3.16
C ALA A 134 20.35 -1.46 -2.70
N VAL A 135 19.25 -1.45 -1.95
CA VAL A 135 18.51 -2.66 -1.62
C VAL A 135 17.13 -2.55 -2.24
N SER A 136 16.78 -3.54 -3.08
CA SER A 136 15.41 -3.73 -3.55
C SER A 136 14.73 -4.73 -2.63
N ARG A 137 13.67 -4.30 -1.93
CA ARG A 137 12.81 -5.20 -1.16
C ARG A 137 11.52 -5.41 -1.95
N ARG A 138 11.14 -6.68 -2.12
CA ARG A 138 9.79 -7.05 -2.55
C ARG A 138 8.95 -7.15 -1.29
N ILE A 139 8.06 -6.20 -1.06
CA ILE A 139 7.10 -6.31 0.05
C ILE A 139 5.78 -6.78 -0.55
N LYS A 140 5.25 -7.91 -0.06
CA LYS A 140 3.84 -8.23 -0.19
C LYS A 140 3.14 -7.48 0.95
N GLU A 141 2.87 -6.20 0.78
CA GLU A 141 1.95 -5.51 1.68
C GLU A 141 0.54 -5.90 1.21
N LEU A 142 -0.14 -6.76 1.99
CA LEU A 142 -1.58 -6.55 2.12
C LEU A 142 -1.66 -5.22 2.85
N ILE A 143 -2.32 -4.23 2.27
CA ILE A 143 -2.76 -3.11 3.08
C ILE A 143 -4.06 -3.60 3.74
N PRO A 144 -4.05 -3.97 5.04
CA PRO A 144 -5.24 -4.49 5.67
C PRO A 144 -6.29 -3.38 5.77
N GLY A 145 -7.44 -3.63 5.13
CA GLY A 145 -8.72 -2.99 5.46
C GLY A 145 -8.82 -1.49 5.22
N TYR A 146 -9.02 -1.08 3.97
CA TYR A 146 -9.65 0.22 3.69
C TYR A 146 -11.13 0.03 3.43
N SER A 147 -11.99 0.32 4.40
CA SER A 147 -13.42 0.45 4.11
C SER A 147 -13.68 1.76 3.36
N PHE A 148 -13.58 1.76 2.02
CA PHE A 148 -14.08 2.86 1.21
C PHE A 148 -15.61 2.90 1.29
N ARG A 149 -16.16 3.73 2.20
CA ARG A 149 -17.57 4.13 2.04
C ARG A 149 -17.62 5.11 0.86
N SER A 150 -18.08 4.66 -0.31
CA SER A 150 -18.62 5.60 -1.27
C SER A 150 -19.84 6.25 -0.63
N ARG A 151 -19.76 7.54 -0.34
CA ARG A 151 -20.92 8.33 0.07
C ARG A 151 -21.12 9.41 -0.97
N SER A 152 -22.03 9.14 -1.89
CA SER A 152 -22.91 10.15 -2.44
C SER A 152 -24.34 9.69 -2.18
N GLU A 153 -24.75 9.80 -0.92
CA GLU A 153 -26.16 9.98 -0.58
C GLU A 153 -26.27 11.41 -0.08
N GLY A 154 -26.65 12.28 -1.01
CA GLY A 154 -27.37 13.53 -0.76
C GLY A 154 -28.74 13.37 -1.39
#